data_AF-A0A0C2H5I0-F1
#
_entry.id   AF-A0A0C2H5I0-F1
#
_cell.length_a   1.000
_cell.length_b   1.000
_cell.length_c   1.000
_cell.angle_alpha   90.00
_cell.angle_beta   90.00
_cell.angle_gamma   90.00
#
_symmetry.space_group_name_H-M   'P 1'
#
loop_
_entity.id
_entity.type
_entity.pdbx_description
1 polymer ?
#
loop_
_entity_poly.entity_id
_entity_poly.type
_entity_poly.pdbx_seq_one_letter_code
_entity_poly.pdbx_strand_id
1 'polypeptide(L)'
;MHCHIASSGIAIICYDCHSDQGTCNEGECEGVVCIKMETSNKDNDRKTIQKSCGDEHEEVACQQSGLGSKWMSRCVCDSPLCNGDQ
;
A
#
# COMPACT_ATOMS: atom_id res chain seq x y z
N MET A 1 39.53 -7.46 1.64
CA MET A 1 38.20 -7.88 2.15
C MET A 1 37.25 -6.79 1.67
N HIS A 2 36.76 -6.95 0.44
CA HIS A 2 35.86 -5.99 -0.18
C HIS A 2 34.45 -6.42 0.17
N CYS A 3 33.76 -5.59 0.96
CA CYS A 3 32.38 -5.81 1.33
C CYS A 3 31.54 -5.83 0.04
N HIS A 4 30.70 -6.86 -0.07
CA HIS A 4 29.80 -7.07 -1.18
C HIS A 4 28.97 -5.81 -1.45
N ILE A 5 28.96 -5.37 -2.71
CA ILE A 5 27.91 -4.49 -3.21
C ILE A 5 26.63 -5.32 -3.15
N ALA A 6 25.92 -5.24 -2.03
CA ALA A 6 24.50 -5.56 -2.02
C ALA A 6 23.87 -4.51 -2.94
N SER A 7 23.23 -4.97 -4.00
CA SER A 7 22.16 -4.23 -4.66
C SER A 7 21.05 -4.00 -3.64
N SER A 8 21.28 -3.07 -2.71
CA SER A 8 20.30 -2.62 -1.73
C SER A 8 19.30 -1.76 -2.48
N GLY A 9 18.18 -2.35 -2.90
CA GLY A 9 16.95 -1.57 -3.02
C GLY A 9 16.80 -0.78 -1.72
N ILE A 10 16.65 0.53 -1.83
CA ILE A 10 16.49 1.40 -0.66
C ILE A 10 15.19 0.94 0.01
N ALA A 11 15.29 0.29 1.16
CA ALA A 11 14.12 -0.03 1.95
C ALA A 11 13.51 1.30 2.41
N ILE A 12 12.24 1.52 2.08
CA ILE A 12 11.42 2.64 2.49
C ILE A 12 10.48 2.19 3.61
N ILE A 13 10.12 3.13 4.47
CA ILE A 13 9.15 2.90 5.53
C ILE A 13 7.75 3.17 4.98
N CYS A 14 6.81 2.27 5.22
CA CYS A 14 5.42 2.34 4.78
C CYS A 14 4.47 2.18 5.98
N TYR A 15 3.24 2.65 5.86
CA TYR A 15 2.20 2.30 6.82
C TYR A 15 1.76 0.83 6.65
N ASP A 16 1.54 0.14 7.77
CA ASP A 16 1.05 -1.24 7.83
C ASP A 16 -0.16 -1.32 8.75
N CYS A 17 -1.36 -1.28 8.18
CA CYS A 17 -2.60 -1.23 8.94
C CYS A 17 -3.80 -1.74 8.15
N HIS A 18 -4.86 -2.07 8.87
CA HIS A 18 -6.16 -2.45 8.31
C HIS A 18 -7.28 -1.76 9.09
N SER A 19 -8.17 -1.07 8.39
CA SER A 19 -9.28 -0.31 8.98
C SER A 19 -10.54 -0.43 8.15
N ASP A 20 -11.68 -0.66 8.82
CA ASP A 20 -13.02 -0.67 8.24
C ASP A 20 -13.72 0.69 8.30
N GLN A 21 -13.04 1.71 8.83
CA GLN A 21 -13.51 3.10 8.91
C GLN A 21 -13.06 3.94 7.71
N GLY A 22 -12.31 3.34 6.77
CA GLY A 22 -11.89 3.98 5.53
C GLY A 22 -10.62 4.83 5.61
N THR A 23 -9.88 4.76 6.72
CA THR A 23 -8.62 5.49 6.99
C THR A 23 -7.79 4.75 8.04
N CYS A 24 -6.47 4.73 7.88
CA CYS A 24 -5.50 4.30 8.91
C CYS A 24 -4.10 4.79 8.53
N ASN A 25 -3.35 5.34 9.49
CA ASN A 25 -1.95 5.78 9.31
C ASN A 25 -1.15 5.40 10.55
N GLU A 26 -1.27 4.14 10.94
CA GLU A 26 -0.62 3.53 12.10
C GLU A 26 0.09 2.27 11.66
N GLY A 27 1.02 1.78 12.49
CA GLY A 27 1.88 0.66 12.12
C GLY A 27 2.88 1.04 11.03
N GLU A 28 4.07 0.46 11.11
CA GLU A 28 5.16 0.75 10.19
C GLU A 28 5.81 -0.56 9.75
N CYS A 29 6.12 -0.67 8.46
CA CYS A 29 6.92 -1.75 7.94
C CYS A 29 7.93 -1.25 6.90
N GLU A 30 9.00 -2.01 6.71
CA GLU A 30 10.06 -1.70 5.74
C GLU A 30 9.90 -2.58 4.49
N GLY A 31 9.95 -1.97 3.32
CA GLY A 31 9.90 -2.67 2.04
C GLY A 31 10.47 -1.83 0.92
N VAL A 32 10.41 -2.32 -0.31
CA VAL A 32 10.86 -1.58 -1.51
C VAL A 32 9.77 -0.64 -2.01
N VAL A 33 8.51 -1.02 -1.85
CA VAL A 33 7.33 -0.23 -2.23
C VAL A 33 6.29 -0.22 -1.11
N CYS A 34 5.47 0.82 -1.07
CA CYS A 34 4.28 0.88 -0.23
C CYS A 34 3.04 0.57 -1.05
N ILE A 35 2.14 -0.20 -0.47
CA ILE A 35 0.90 -0.65 -1.08
C ILE A 35 -0.26 -0.09 -0.27
N LYS A 36 -1.27 0.44 -0.96
CA LYS A 36 -2.55 0.88 -0.41
C LYS A 36 -3.68 0.20 -1.16
N MET A 37 -4.54 -0.50 -0.44
CA MET A 37 -5.72 -1.15 -0.97
C MET A 37 -6.97 -0.53 -0.34
N GLU A 38 -7.87 -0.01 -1.16
CA GLU A 38 -9.14 0.56 -0.75
C GLU A 38 -10.29 -0.26 -1.35
N THR A 39 -11.15 -0.82 -0.51
CA THR A 39 -12.39 -1.47 -0.92
C THR A 39 -13.56 -0.59 -0.54
N SER A 40 -14.40 -0.21 -1.49
CA SER A 40 -15.66 0.49 -1.24
C SER A 40 -16.83 -0.39 -1.68
N ASN A 41 -17.84 -0.55 -0.81
CA ASN A 41 -19.08 -1.23 -1.15
C ASN A 41 -20.19 -0.22 -1.40
N LYS A 42 -20.73 -0.18 -2.63
CA LYS A 42 -21.83 0.71 -3.02
C LYS A 42 -23.14 0.42 -2.28
N ASP A 43 -23.31 -0.79 -1.74
CA ASP A 43 -24.58 -1.17 -1.10
C ASP A 43 -24.74 -0.62 0.32
N ASN A 44 -23.64 -0.24 1.00
CA ASN A 44 -23.69 0.21 2.39
C ASN A 44 -22.68 1.32 2.73
N ASP A 45 -22.07 1.92 1.71
CA ASP A 45 -21.03 2.96 1.82
C ASP A 45 -19.84 2.57 2.72
N ARG A 46 -19.64 1.29 3.06
CA ARG A 46 -18.48 0.86 3.84
C ARG A 46 -17.23 0.93 2.98
N LYS A 47 -16.21 1.57 3.55
CA LYS A 47 -14.87 1.65 2.99
C LYS A 47 -13.90 0.90 3.91
N THR A 48 -13.21 -0.08 3.37
CA THR A 48 -12.10 -0.76 4.04
C THR A 48 -10.80 -0.29 3.42
N ILE A 49 -9.81 0.00 4.25
CA ILE A 49 -8.44 0.30 3.83
C ILE A 49 -7.50 -0.74 4.42
N GLN A 50 -6.58 -1.21 3.59
CA GLN A 50 -5.45 -2.04 3.98
C GLN A 50 -4.17 -1.43 3.41
N LYS A 51 -3.13 -1.32 4.22
CA LYS A 51 -1.83 -0.77 3.87
C LYS A 51 -0.76 -1.79 4.23
N SER A 52 0.24 -1.93 3.37
CA SER A 52 1.36 -2.86 3.60
C SER A 52 2.59 -2.42 2.80
N CYS A 53 3.74 -3.04 3.07
CA CYS A 53 4.94 -2.97 2.25
C CYS A 53 4.97 -4.12 1.22
N GLY A 54 5.72 -3.93 0.14
CA GLY A 54 6.11 -4.96 -0.80
C GLY A 54 7.63 -5.05 -0.89
N ASP A 55 8.16 -6.27 -0.87
CA ASP A 55 9.60 -6.55 -0.95
C ASP A 55 10.13 -6.59 -2.40
N GLU A 56 9.23 -6.61 -3.38
CA GLU A 56 9.55 -6.64 -4.79
C GLU A 56 9.25 -5.29 -5.45
N HIS A 57 10.01 -4.94 -6.49
CA HIS A 57 9.71 -3.77 -7.31
C HIS A 57 8.45 -4.05 -8.13
N GLU A 58 7.34 -3.47 -7.70
CA GLU A 58 6.09 -3.41 -8.45
C GLU A 58 5.95 -2.07 -9.19
N GLU A 59 5.15 -2.04 -10.25
CA GLU A 59 4.88 -0.80 -10.98
C GLU A 59 4.13 0.21 -10.09
N VAL A 60 4.68 1.42 -9.97
CA VAL A 60 4.07 2.54 -9.24
C VAL A 60 2.84 3.03 -10.01
N ALA A 61 1.70 2.44 -9.70
CA ALA A 61 0.42 2.74 -10.33
C ALA A 61 -0.75 2.43 -9.39
N CYS A 62 -1.88 3.08 -9.66
CA CYS A 62 -3.18 2.73 -9.06
C CYS A 62 -3.99 1.93 -10.07
N GLN A 63 -4.28 0.68 -9.74
CA GLN A 63 -5.20 -0.15 -10.49
C GLN A 63 -6.56 -0.18 -9.80
N GLN A 64 -7.61 0.09 -10.55
CA GLN A 64 -8.98 0.07 -10.07
C GLN A 64 -9.76 -1.07 -10.73
N SER A 65 -10.44 -1.85 -9.89
CA SER A 65 -11.22 -3.01 -10.29
C SER A 65 -12.60 -2.93 -9.67
N GLY A 66 -13.64 -2.94 -10.50
CA GLY A 66 -15.03 -3.02 -10.06
C GLY A 66 -15.58 -4.43 -10.28
N LEU A 67 -16.18 -5.03 -9.25
CA LEU A 67 -16.87 -6.31 -9.35
C LEU A 67 -18.26 -6.20 -8.70
N GLY A 68 -19.30 -6.07 -9.54
CA GLY A 68 -20.67 -5.86 -9.07
C GLY A 68 -20.83 -4.55 -8.30
N SER A 69 -21.29 -4.63 -7.05
CA SER A 69 -21.46 -3.49 -6.13
C SER A 69 -20.20 -3.10 -5.36
N LYS A 70 -19.10 -3.86 -5.50
CA LYS A 70 -17.82 -3.56 -4.83
C LYS A 70 -16.84 -2.91 -5.79
N TRP A 71 -16.21 -1.84 -5.32
CA TRP A 71 -15.09 -1.16 -5.94
C TRP A 71 -13.82 -1.45 -5.16
N MET A 72 -12.75 -1.82 -5.84
CA MET A 72 -11.44 -2.04 -5.25
C MET A 72 -10.43 -1.15 -5.97
N SER A 73 -9.58 -0.45 -5.21
CA SER A 73 -8.46 0.33 -5.72
C SER A 73 -7.19 -0.17 -5.04
N ARG A 74 -6.18 -0.56 -5.82
CA ARG A 74 -4.85 -0.93 -5.32
C ARG A 74 -3.83 0.04 -5.89
N CYS A 75 -3.16 0.81 -5.03
CA CYS A 75 -2.12 1.75 -5.39
C CYS A 75 -0.77 1.28 -4.84
N VAL A 76 0.26 1.41 -5.66
CA VAL A 76 1.67 1.16 -5.30
C VAL A 76 2.44 2.46 -5.45
N CYS A 77 3.35 2.75 -4.51
CA CYS A 77 4.22 3.92 -4.55
C CYS A 77 5.58 3.61 -3.89
N ASP A 78 6.62 4.37 -4.23
CA ASP A 78 8.04 4.10 -3.91
C ASP A 78 8.69 5.20 -3.04
N SER A 79 7.86 6.02 -2.38
CA SER A 79 8.32 7.07 -1.47
C SER A 79 7.99 6.74 0.00
N PRO A 80 8.81 7.16 0.98
CA PRO A 80 8.50 6.90 2.39
C PRO A 80 7.12 7.42 2.79
N LEU A 81 6.33 6.57 3.47
CA LEU A 81 4.98 6.84 3.98
C LEU A 81 3.98 7.31 2.91
N CYS A 82 4.24 7.02 1.63
CA CYS A 82 3.40 7.47 0.52
C CYS A 82 2.01 6.81 0.46
N ASN A 83 1.85 5.64 1.11
CA ASN A 83 0.54 4.98 1.23
C ASN A 83 -0.36 5.61 2.31
N GLY A 84 0.00 6.78 2.84
CA GLY A 84 -0.82 7.58 3.75
C GLY A 84 -2.20 7.94 3.21
N ASP A 85 -3.06 8.46 4.09
CA ASP A 85 -4.31 9.07 3.66
C ASP A 85 -4.01 10.47 3.11
N GLN A 86 -4.30 10.67 1.82
CA GLN A 86 -4.10 11.91 1.08
C GLN A 86 -5.41 12.37 0.47
#